data_AF-A0A849L3Z2-F1
#
_entry.id   AF-A0A849L3Z2-F1
#
_cell.length_a   1.000
_cell.length_b   1.000
_cell.length_c   1.000
_cell.angle_alpha   90.00
_cell.angle_beta   90.00
_cell.angle_gamma   90.00
#
_symmetry.space_group_name_H-M   'P 1'
#
loop_
_entity.id
_entity.type
_entity.pdbx_description
1 polymer ?
#
loop_
_entity_poly.entity_id
_entity_poly.type
_entity_poly.pdbx_seq_one_letter_code
_entity_poly.pdbx_strand_id
1 'polypeptide(L)'
;MALLASSVAVSTIANAQMAPLSGSTYNFDRNESVGFQCVSKDADTITCYFSKRWVEPQLSNEDAEAERSDLLDQYSDPSELAIRSQAVCNEVAFIESAANNINTEKFEALHEDDAERILSAYRNFCNEPTQNAFAAVIDASLGIEQRTCRMQVGVWDREFKKVDEKTWVHSSYAVTTTNSCNMIKVERLETDIGGMLWSYVERVIPANPNSTTENGQLCSQTHPDSETIYTWDGNRLPINCDYVEFF
;
A
#
# COMPACT_ATOMS: atom_id res chain seq x y z
N MET A 1 45.07 36.73 -18.98
CA MET A 1 43.86 37.51 -18.63
C MET A 1 42.67 36.77 -19.21
N ALA A 2 42.02 35.93 -18.42
CA ALA A 2 40.81 35.19 -18.79
C ALA A 2 39.68 35.69 -17.89
N LEU A 3 38.68 36.32 -18.50
CA LEU A 3 37.47 36.78 -17.83
C LEU A 3 36.53 35.58 -17.64
N LEU A 4 36.45 35.07 -16.41
CA LEU A 4 35.41 34.13 -16.01
C LEU A 4 34.12 34.93 -15.78
N ALA A 5 33.20 34.88 -16.73
CA ALA A 5 31.83 35.32 -16.54
C ALA A 5 31.08 34.25 -15.74
N SER A 6 31.06 34.41 -14.42
CA SER A 6 30.18 33.62 -13.56
C SER A 6 28.75 34.08 -13.76
N SER A 7 27.99 33.35 -14.57
CA SER A 7 26.53 33.48 -14.63
C SER A 7 25.95 33.06 -13.28
N VAL A 8 25.64 34.04 -12.44
CA VAL A 8 24.79 33.83 -11.26
C VAL A 8 23.40 33.53 -11.80
N ALA A 9 23.02 32.25 -11.78
CA ALA A 9 21.63 31.86 -11.92
C ALA A 9 20.89 32.43 -10.71
N VAL A 10 20.17 33.54 -10.92
CA VAL A 10 19.20 34.05 -9.96
C VAL A 10 18.07 33.03 -9.92
N SER A 11 18.15 32.08 -8.99
CA SER A 11 17.03 31.25 -8.61
C SER A 11 15.95 32.16 -8.02
N THR A 12 14.93 32.46 -8.81
CA THR A 12 13.67 33.06 -8.35
C THR A 12 12.98 32.06 -7.43
N ILE A 13 13.38 32.04 -6.15
CA ILE A 13 12.63 31.36 -5.09
C ILE A 13 11.60 32.37 -4.55
N ALA A 14 10.36 31.87 -4.45
CA ALA A 14 9.26 32.38 -3.64
C ALA A 14 8.58 33.68 -4.08
N ASN A 15 7.75 33.58 -5.13
CA ASN A 15 6.37 33.98 -4.90
C ASN A 15 5.72 32.81 -4.14
N ALA A 16 5.28 33.04 -2.90
CA ALA A 16 4.37 32.11 -2.24
C ALA A 16 3.24 31.81 -3.23
N GLN A 17 3.12 30.56 -3.67
CA GLN A 17 2.07 30.19 -4.59
C GLN A 17 0.76 30.33 -3.84
N MET A 18 -0.01 31.39 -4.12
CA MET A 18 -1.31 31.66 -3.47
C MET A 18 -2.31 30.51 -3.68
N ALA A 19 -2.07 29.61 -4.63
CA ALA A 19 -2.83 28.41 -4.87
C ALA A 19 -1.89 27.18 -4.95
N PRO A 20 -2.33 26.00 -4.47
CA PRO A 20 -1.59 24.75 -4.61
C PRO A 20 -1.58 24.32 -6.07
N LEU A 21 -0.53 24.60 -6.83
CA LEU A 21 -0.46 24.20 -8.25
C LEU A 21 -0.04 22.75 -8.42
N SER A 22 0.85 22.26 -7.56
CA SER A 22 1.26 20.86 -7.54
C SER A 22 1.98 20.54 -6.24
N GLY A 23 1.96 19.29 -5.82
CA GLY A 23 2.67 18.85 -4.64
C GLY A 23 2.73 17.34 -4.50
N SER A 24 3.54 16.90 -3.56
CA SER A 24 3.58 15.52 -3.09
C SER A 24 3.62 15.55 -1.57
N THR A 25 2.70 14.82 -0.96
CA THR A 25 2.52 14.74 0.48
C THR A 25 2.49 13.29 0.93
N TYR A 26 2.78 13.06 2.20
CA TYR A 26 3.05 11.77 2.79
C TYR A 26 2.27 11.65 4.10
N ASN A 27 1.72 10.48 4.36
CA ASN A 27 1.08 10.20 5.64
C ASN A 27 2.12 9.81 6.70
N PHE A 28 1.90 10.21 7.95
CA PHE A 28 2.82 9.91 9.06
C PHE A 28 2.65 8.52 9.67
N ASP A 29 1.44 7.95 9.56
CA ASP A 29 1.04 6.72 10.25
C ASP A 29 0.85 5.55 9.29
N ARG A 30 0.84 5.82 7.98
CA ARG A 30 0.54 4.86 6.92
C ARG A 30 1.54 5.00 5.78
N ASN A 31 1.79 3.89 5.09
CA ASN A 31 2.68 3.81 3.93
C ASN A 31 2.00 4.37 2.67
N GLU A 32 1.53 5.62 2.78
CA GLU A 32 0.70 6.27 1.78
C GLU A 32 1.29 7.64 1.41
N SER A 33 1.17 7.98 0.13
CA SER A 33 1.51 9.30 -0.38
C SER A 33 0.41 9.81 -1.31
N VAL A 34 0.25 11.12 -1.37
CA VAL A 34 -0.69 11.79 -2.25
C VAL A 34 0.08 12.81 -3.09
N GLY A 35 0.13 12.57 -4.39
CA GLY A 35 0.53 13.57 -5.38
C GLY A 35 -0.69 14.33 -5.87
N PHE A 36 -0.54 15.62 -6.15
CA PHE A 36 -1.60 16.40 -6.79
C PHE A 36 -1.05 17.41 -7.79
N GLN A 37 -1.86 17.74 -8.78
CA GLN A 37 -1.65 18.81 -9.75
C GLN A 37 -2.97 19.56 -9.92
N CYS A 38 -2.96 20.89 -9.81
CA CYS A 38 -4.15 21.70 -9.89
C CYS A 38 -4.08 22.75 -10.98
N VAL A 39 -5.26 23.07 -11.51
CA VAL A 39 -5.47 24.12 -12.51
C VAL A 39 -6.47 25.12 -11.93
N SER A 40 -6.10 26.41 -11.94
CA SER A 40 -7.00 27.48 -11.56
C SER A 40 -8.12 27.63 -12.59
N LYS A 41 -9.37 27.64 -12.13
CA LYS A 41 -10.54 28.01 -12.94
C LYS A 41 -10.79 29.51 -12.87
N ASP A 42 -10.68 30.08 -11.68
CA ASP A 42 -10.78 31.50 -11.39
C ASP A 42 -9.93 31.88 -10.16
N ALA A 43 -10.15 33.05 -9.57
CA ALA A 43 -9.38 33.55 -8.43
C ALA A 43 -9.59 32.72 -7.15
N ASP A 44 -10.77 32.11 -6.99
CA ASP A 44 -11.20 31.44 -5.77
C ASP A 44 -11.52 29.95 -5.99
N THR A 45 -11.34 29.44 -7.22
CA THR A 45 -11.66 28.06 -7.57
C THR A 45 -10.51 27.38 -8.31
N ILE A 46 -10.13 26.20 -7.85
CA ILE A 46 -9.14 25.31 -8.50
C ILE A 46 -9.73 23.93 -8.74
N THR A 47 -9.24 23.22 -9.74
CA THR A 47 -9.50 21.79 -9.92
C THR A 47 -8.18 21.04 -9.80
N CYS A 48 -8.13 20.07 -8.89
CA CYS A 48 -6.96 19.29 -8.58
C CYS A 48 -7.15 17.83 -9.03
N TYR A 49 -6.13 17.27 -9.66
CA TYR A 49 -6.00 15.88 -10.04
C TYR A 49 -5.02 15.21 -9.08
N PHE A 50 -5.49 14.20 -8.37
CA PHE A 50 -4.75 13.48 -7.34
C PHE A 50 -4.31 12.10 -7.82
N SER A 51 -3.19 11.66 -7.29
CA SER A 51 -2.74 10.27 -7.31
C SER A 51 -2.33 9.85 -5.90
N LYS A 52 -3.08 8.95 -5.26
CA LYS A 52 -2.67 8.29 -4.03
C LYS A 52 -1.89 7.03 -4.39
N ARG A 53 -0.77 6.83 -3.72
CA ARG A 53 0.02 5.59 -3.81
C ARG A 53 0.16 5.03 -2.42
N TRP A 54 -0.04 3.74 -2.27
CA TRP A 54 0.20 3.06 -1.01
C TRP A 54 0.86 1.72 -1.22
N VAL A 55 1.62 1.32 -0.22
CA VAL A 55 2.33 0.06 -0.18
C VAL A 55 1.84 -0.71 1.03
N GLU A 56 1.34 -1.91 0.78
CA GLU A 56 0.90 -2.83 1.84
C GLU A 56 1.51 -4.21 1.63
N PRO A 57 1.74 -4.99 2.71
CA PRO A 57 2.09 -6.39 2.57
C PRO A 57 1.03 -7.12 1.75
N GLN A 58 1.46 -8.02 0.87
CA GLN A 58 0.57 -8.91 0.13
C GLN A 58 -0.26 -9.77 1.08
N LEU A 59 0.36 -10.23 2.16
CA LEU A 59 -0.23 -11.07 3.17
C LEU A 59 0.11 -10.52 4.56
N SER A 60 -0.92 -10.24 5.37
CA SER A 60 -0.71 -9.82 6.74
C SER A 60 -0.24 -11.00 7.62
N ASN A 61 0.32 -10.70 8.80
CA ASN A 61 0.70 -11.77 9.73
C ASN A 61 -0.51 -12.59 10.19
N GLU A 62 -1.66 -11.93 10.42
CA GLU A 62 -2.90 -12.58 10.84
C GLU A 62 -3.46 -13.48 9.73
N ASP A 63 -3.48 -12.98 8.49
CA ASP A 63 -3.96 -13.76 7.34
C ASP A 63 -3.03 -14.95 7.05
N ALA A 64 -1.71 -14.76 7.20
CA ALA A 64 -0.75 -15.85 7.03
C ALA A 64 -0.91 -16.94 8.10
N GLU A 65 -1.18 -16.58 9.36
CA GLU A 65 -1.45 -17.54 10.43
C GLU A 65 -2.74 -18.31 10.17
N ALA A 66 -3.80 -17.63 9.72
CA ALA A 66 -5.06 -18.24 9.33
C ALA A 66 -4.88 -19.20 8.15
N GLU A 67 -4.23 -18.76 7.07
CA GLU A 67 -3.96 -19.58 5.88
C GLU A 67 -3.09 -20.79 6.22
N ARG A 68 -2.07 -20.61 7.06
CA ARG A 68 -1.24 -21.72 7.55
C ARG A 68 -2.07 -22.76 8.29
N SER A 69 -2.97 -22.31 9.19
CA SER A 69 -3.84 -23.21 9.93
C SER A 69 -4.78 -23.97 8.99
N ASP A 70 -5.43 -23.26 8.07
CA ASP A 70 -6.37 -23.83 7.10
C ASP A 70 -5.69 -24.87 6.21
N LEU A 71 -4.49 -24.60 5.71
CA LEU A 71 -3.73 -25.55 4.89
C LEU A 71 -3.30 -26.79 5.68
N LEU A 72 -2.89 -26.63 6.95
CA LEU A 72 -2.50 -27.78 7.78
C LEU A 72 -3.69 -28.66 8.19
N ASP A 73 -4.85 -28.05 8.42
CA ASP A 73 -6.09 -28.76 8.73
C ASP A 73 -6.61 -29.47 7.48
N GLN A 74 -6.59 -28.79 6.33
CA GLN A 74 -6.99 -29.35 5.04
C GLN A 74 -6.16 -30.59 4.68
N TYR A 75 -4.84 -30.58 4.95
CA TYR A 75 -3.94 -31.69 4.62
C TYR A 75 -3.45 -32.44 5.86
N SER A 76 -4.37 -32.75 6.77
CA SER A 76 -4.10 -33.54 7.97
C SER A 76 -4.10 -35.06 7.73
N ASP A 77 -4.70 -35.54 6.62
CA ASP A 77 -4.72 -36.96 6.25
C ASP A 77 -3.37 -37.41 5.67
N PRO A 78 -2.71 -38.44 6.26
CA PRO A 78 -1.45 -38.98 5.73
C PRO A 78 -1.51 -39.44 4.27
N SER A 79 -2.66 -39.92 3.79
CA SER A 79 -2.85 -40.35 2.41
C SER A 79 -2.87 -39.16 1.44
N GLU A 80 -3.47 -38.05 1.84
CA GLU A 80 -3.43 -36.80 1.07
C GLU A 80 -2.02 -36.20 1.05
N LEU A 81 -1.31 -36.22 2.18
CA LEU A 81 0.09 -35.77 2.25
C LEU A 81 1.00 -36.58 1.30
N ALA A 82 0.78 -37.89 1.17
CA ALA A 82 1.54 -38.74 0.24
C ALA A 82 1.28 -38.36 -1.23
N ILE A 83 0.03 -38.10 -1.62
CA ILE A 83 -0.32 -37.60 -2.97
C ILE A 83 0.32 -36.23 -3.20
N ARG A 84 0.23 -35.37 -2.18
CA ARG A 84 0.94 -34.09 -1.97
C ARG A 84 2.39 -34.14 -2.43
N SER A 85 3.10 -34.96 -1.68
CA SER A 85 4.54 -35.18 -1.77
C SER A 85 4.94 -35.67 -3.15
N GLN A 86 4.16 -36.57 -3.78
CA GLN A 86 4.48 -37.01 -5.14
C GLN A 86 4.45 -35.86 -6.17
N ALA A 87 3.50 -34.93 -6.04
CA ALA A 87 3.47 -33.74 -6.91
C ALA A 87 4.68 -32.84 -6.66
N VAL A 88 5.02 -32.60 -5.38
CA VAL A 88 6.20 -31.81 -4.98
C VAL A 88 7.51 -32.47 -5.46
N CYS A 89 7.64 -33.80 -5.36
CA CYS A 89 8.79 -34.53 -5.87
C CYS A 89 8.99 -34.34 -7.38
N ASN A 90 7.90 -34.37 -8.15
CA ASN A 90 7.96 -34.16 -9.59
C ASN A 90 8.43 -32.73 -9.92
N GLU A 91 7.98 -31.74 -9.14
CA GLU A 91 8.39 -30.35 -9.28
C GLU A 91 9.87 -30.16 -8.93
N VAL A 92 10.35 -30.73 -7.81
CA VAL A 92 11.77 -30.72 -7.44
C VAL A 92 12.62 -31.34 -8.53
N ALA A 93 12.24 -32.54 -9.01
CA ALA A 93 12.97 -33.22 -10.08
C ALA A 93 13.00 -32.39 -11.37
N PHE A 94 11.90 -31.71 -11.70
CA PHE A 94 11.84 -30.81 -12.85
C PHE A 94 12.82 -29.64 -12.69
N ILE A 95 12.78 -28.94 -11.55
CA ILE A 95 13.65 -27.78 -11.28
C ILE A 95 15.13 -28.20 -11.30
N GLU A 96 15.48 -29.30 -10.65
CA GLU A 96 16.85 -29.81 -10.60
C GLU A 96 17.35 -30.29 -11.98
N SER A 97 16.46 -30.86 -12.80
CA SER A 97 16.79 -31.22 -14.19
C SER A 97 16.96 -29.99 -15.09
N ALA A 98 16.22 -28.92 -14.80
CA ALA A 98 16.27 -27.64 -15.49
C ALA A 98 17.46 -26.77 -15.05
N ALA A 99 18.18 -27.12 -13.98
CA ALA A 99 19.34 -26.37 -13.47
C ALA A 99 20.50 -26.23 -14.48
N ASN A 100 20.49 -26.96 -15.60
CA ASN A 100 21.41 -26.76 -16.73
C ASN A 100 20.94 -25.73 -17.78
N ASN A 101 19.73 -25.17 -17.64
CA ASN A 101 19.10 -24.16 -18.50
C ASN A 101 17.97 -23.48 -17.70
N ILE A 102 18.32 -22.72 -16.66
CA ILE A 102 17.37 -22.07 -15.77
C ILE A 102 16.64 -20.98 -16.57
N ASN A 103 15.45 -21.36 -17.05
CA ASN A 103 14.34 -20.50 -17.46
C ASN A 103 13.12 -20.97 -16.65
N THR A 104 13.24 -20.95 -15.33
CA THR A 104 12.13 -21.16 -14.40
C THR A 104 11.83 -19.80 -13.79
N GLU A 105 11.09 -18.99 -14.55
CA GLU A 105 10.76 -17.57 -14.27
C GLU A 105 10.36 -17.30 -12.81
N LYS A 106 9.74 -18.28 -12.14
CA LYS A 106 9.27 -18.18 -10.75
C LYS A 106 10.39 -18.23 -9.70
N PHE A 107 11.46 -18.99 -9.93
CA PHE A 107 12.61 -19.08 -9.02
C PHE A 107 13.68 -18.03 -9.34
N GLU A 108 13.78 -17.60 -10.59
CA GLU A 108 14.69 -16.51 -11.00
C GLU A 108 14.31 -15.15 -10.42
N ALA A 109 13.02 -14.93 -10.16
CA ALA A 109 12.53 -13.72 -9.52
C ALA A 109 12.77 -13.68 -7.99
N LEU A 110 13.19 -14.81 -7.39
CA LEU A 110 13.45 -14.90 -5.96
C LEU A 110 14.92 -14.62 -5.63
N HIS A 111 15.17 -14.14 -4.41
CA HIS A 111 16.53 -14.15 -3.87
C HIS A 111 17.04 -15.58 -3.73
N GLU A 112 18.33 -15.80 -3.98
CA GLU A 112 18.97 -17.13 -3.94
C GLU A 112 18.70 -17.88 -2.63
N ASP A 113 18.78 -17.18 -1.49
CA ASP A 113 18.50 -17.73 -0.16
C ASP A 113 17.03 -18.19 -0.01
N ASP A 114 16.09 -17.45 -0.59
CA ASP A 114 14.66 -17.81 -0.56
C ASP A 114 14.33 -18.96 -1.51
N ALA A 115 14.94 -18.95 -2.70
CA ALA A 115 14.85 -20.06 -3.64
C ALA A 115 15.36 -21.36 -2.98
N GLU A 116 16.54 -21.34 -2.36
CA GLU A 116 17.09 -22.51 -1.68
C GLU A 116 16.26 -22.89 -0.44
N ARG A 117 15.71 -21.94 0.30
CA ARG A 117 14.80 -22.22 1.43
C ARG A 117 13.55 -22.99 0.98
N ILE A 118 12.92 -22.56 -0.12
CA ILE A 118 11.77 -23.27 -0.70
C ILE A 118 12.20 -24.66 -1.20
N LEU A 119 13.27 -24.74 -2.00
CA LEU A 119 13.72 -26.01 -2.57
C LEU A 119 14.10 -27.01 -1.49
N SER A 120 14.76 -26.56 -0.42
CA SER A 120 15.09 -27.38 0.74
C SER A 120 13.84 -27.90 1.45
N ALA A 121 12.83 -27.04 1.67
CA ALA A 121 11.55 -27.47 2.24
C ALA A 121 10.84 -28.50 1.33
N TYR A 122 10.86 -28.30 0.02
CA TYR A 122 10.24 -29.19 -0.96
C TYR A 122 10.97 -30.55 -1.01
N ARG A 123 12.31 -30.55 -1.01
CA ARG A 123 13.13 -31.77 -0.92
C ARG A 123 12.81 -32.55 0.35
N ASN A 124 12.72 -31.88 1.49
CA ASN A 124 12.41 -32.53 2.76
C ASN A 124 11.02 -33.16 2.74
N PHE A 125 10.00 -32.45 2.23
CA PHE A 125 8.64 -32.99 2.13
C PHE A 125 8.50 -34.11 1.08
N CYS A 126 9.26 -34.03 -0.01
CA CYS A 126 9.35 -35.09 -1.02
C CYS A 126 9.93 -36.39 -0.41
N ASN A 127 11.01 -36.26 0.36
CA ASN A 127 11.69 -37.42 0.95
C ASN A 127 10.93 -38.01 2.15
N GLU A 128 10.33 -37.15 2.97
CA GLU A 128 9.64 -37.54 4.20
C GLU A 128 8.31 -36.78 4.34
N PRO A 129 7.19 -37.33 3.81
CA PRO A 129 5.90 -36.64 3.73
C PRO A 129 5.16 -36.62 5.07
N THR A 130 5.70 -35.88 6.04
CA THR A 130 5.10 -35.66 7.35
C THR A 130 4.38 -34.32 7.39
N GLN A 131 3.44 -34.17 8.33
CA GLN A 131 2.76 -32.89 8.58
C GLN A 131 3.76 -31.76 8.92
N ASN A 132 4.84 -32.07 9.63
CA ASN A 132 5.90 -31.10 9.94
C ASN A 132 6.70 -30.67 8.70
N ALA A 133 7.02 -31.62 7.81
CA ALA A 133 7.70 -31.28 6.56
C ALA A 133 6.80 -30.46 5.63
N PHE A 134 5.49 -30.75 5.60
CA PHE A 134 4.52 -29.95 4.89
C PHE A 134 4.35 -28.54 5.48
N ALA A 135 4.34 -28.44 6.81
CA ALA A 135 4.34 -27.15 7.50
C ALA A 135 5.54 -26.28 7.07
N ALA A 136 6.74 -26.87 6.95
CA ALA A 136 7.92 -26.15 6.48
C ALA A 136 7.78 -25.65 5.02
N VAL A 137 7.07 -26.39 4.16
CA VAL A 137 6.73 -25.94 2.78
C VAL A 137 5.81 -24.73 2.82
N ILE A 138 4.78 -24.76 3.65
CA ILE A 138 3.85 -23.64 3.84
C ILE A 138 4.60 -22.43 4.39
N ASP A 139 5.39 -22.61 5.45
CA ASP A 139 6.18 -21.54 6.09
C ASP A 139 7.21 -20.93 5.13
N ALA A 140 7.76 -21.74 4.21
CA ALA A 140 8.63 -21.25 3.15
C ALA A 140 7.86 -20.30 2.20
N SER A 141 6.69 -20.73 1.72
CA SER A 141 5.85 -19.98 0.79
C SER A 141 5.27 -18.71 1.41
N LEU A 142 4.54 -18.84 2.51
CA LEU A 142 3.90 -17.71 3.19
C LEU A 142 4.93 -16.68 3.67
N GLY A 143 6.11 -17.12 4.09
CA GLY A 143 7.19 -16.21 4.46
C GLY A 143 7.65 -15.30 3.33
N ILE A 144 7.53 -15.72 2.07
CA ILE A 144 7.80 -14.84 0.91
C ILE A 144 6.63 -13.88 0.70
N GLU A 145 5.40 -14.37 0.77
CA GLU A 145 4.21 -13.54 0.60
C GLU A 145 4.11 -12.43 1.65
N GLN A 146 4.47 -12.72 2.91
CA GLN A 146 4.54 -11.74 3.99
C GLN A 146 5.60 -10.66 3.77
N ARG A 147 6.67 -10.97 3.03
CA ARG A 147 7.75 -10.04 2.66
C ARG A 147 7.58 -9.51 1.23
N THR A 148 6.47 -9.84 0.58
CA THR A 148 6.08 -9.29 -0.71
C THR A 148 5.12 -8.14 -0.46
N CYS A 149 5.36 -7.01 -1.09
CA CYS A 149 4.51 -5.84 -0.96
C CYS A 149 3.82 -5.52 -2.29
N ARG A 150 2.57 -5.08 -2.19
CA ARG A 150 1.78 -4.64 -3.32
C ARG A 150 1.76 -3.13 -3.35
N MET A 151 2.07 -2.56 -4.49
CA MET A 151 1.90 -1.13 -4.72
C MET A 151 0.56 -0.89 -5.41
N GLN A 152 -0.28 -0.07 -4.79
CA GLN A 152 -1.57 0.32 -5.35
C GLN A 152 -1.59 1.81 -5.65
N VAL A 153 -2.30 2.18 -6.72
CA VAL A 153 -2.44 3.56 -7.17
C VAL A 153 -3.91 3.89 -7.38
N GLY A 154 -4.37 4.92 -6.69
CA GLY A 154 -5.71 5.50 -6.86
C GLY A 154 -5.60 6.89 -7.47
N VAL A 155 -6.49 7.21 -8.41
CA VAL A 155 -6.54 8.54 -9.03
C VAL A 155 -7.96 9.12 -8.93
N TRP A 156 -8.06 10.41 -8.68
CA TRP A 156 -9.34 11.12 -8.63
C TRP A 156 -9.13 12.62 -8.84
N ASP A 157 -10.19 13.35 -9.19
CA ASP A 157 -10.18 14.80 -9.30
C ASP A 157 -11.19 15.45 -8.34
N ARG A 158 -10.90 16.69 -7.93
CA ARG A 158 -11.73 17.48 -7.02
C ARG A 158 -11.65 18.96 -7.35
N GLU A 159 -12.76 19.67 -7.18
CA GLU A 159 -12.79 21.12 -7.24
C GLU A 159 -12.70 21.71 -5.84
N PHE A 160 -11.75 22.60 -5.58
CA PHE A 160 -11.65 23.30 -4.30
C PHE A 160 -11.98 24.77 -4.44
N LYS A 161 -12.58 25.33 -3.39
CA LYS A 161 -12.81 26.76 -3.23
C LYS A 161 -11.91 27.33 -2.15
N LYS A 162 -11.39 28.52 -2.41
CA LYS A 162 -10.59 29.29 -1.46
C LYS A 162 -11.48 29.73 -0.31
N VAL A 163 -11.08 29.41 0.91
CA VAL A 163 -11.75 29.87 2.14
C VAL A 163 -10.97 31.02 2.77
N ASP A 164 -9.64 30.93 2.70
CA ASP A 164 -8.71 31.98 3.10
C ASP A 164 -7.40 31.85 2.31
N GLU A 165 -6.40 32.69 2.60
CA GLU A 165 -5.09 32.67 1.93
C GLU A 165 -4.29 31.38 2.13
N LYS A 166 -4.69 30.55 3.09
CA LYS A 166 -3.97 29.35 3.53
C LYS A 166 -4.75 28.07 3.31
N THR A 167 -6.02 28.15 2.93
CA THR A 167 -6.95 27.02 2.99
C THR A 167 -7.85 26.98 1.76
N TRP A 168 -7.86 25.82 1.11
CA TRP A 168 -8.79 25.47 0.04
C TRP A 168 -9.62 24.27 0.48
N VAL A 169 -10.93 24.33 0.35
CA VAL A 169 -11.84 23.26 0.78
C VAL A 169 -12.59 22.70 -0.42
N HIS A 170 -12.74 21.38 -0.49
CA HIS A 170 -13.47 20.72 -1.55
C HIS A 170 -14.91 21.27 -1.61
N SER A 171 -15.30 21.71 -2.80
CA SER A 171 -16.55 22.44 -3.08
C SER A 171 -17.81 21.61 -2.84
N SER A 172 -17.67 20.30 -2.78
CA SER A 172 -18.74 19.36 -2.48
C SER A 172 -18.28 18.39 -1.39
N TYR A 173 -19.23 17.81 -0.68
CA TYR A 173 -18.94 16.68 0.21
C TYR A 173 -19.46 15.41 -0.44
N ALA A 174 -18.66 14.35 -0.39
CA ALA A 174 -19.12 13.03 -0.83
C ALA A 174 -19.82 12.35 0.34
N VAL A 175 -21.04 11.84 0.10
CA VAL A 175 -21.71 10.93 1.03
C VAL A 175 -21.55 9.51 0.50
N THR A 176 -20.88 8.66 1.27
CA THR A 176 -20.74 7.24 0.96
C THR A 176 -21.50 6.42 1.99
N THR A 177 -22.20 5.38 1.55
CA THR A 177 -22.94 4.48 2.45
C THR A 177 -22.23 3.14 2.51
N THR A 178 -21.85 2.71 3.71
CA THR A 178 -21.24 1.40 3.99
C THR A 178 -22.01 0.75 5.13
N ASN A 179 -22.58 -0.44 4.92
CA ASN A 179 -23.26 -1.23 5.96
C ASN A 179 -24.27 -0.43 6.80
N SER A 180 -25.15 0.34 6.15
CA SER A 180 -26.13 1.26 6.79
C SER A 180 -25.55 2.51 7.48
N CYS A 181 -24.24 2.72 7.43
CA CYS A 181 -23.56 3.92 7.92
C CYS A 181 -23.28 4.89 6.76
N ASN A 182 -23.77 6.12 6.88
CA ASN A 182 -23.48 7.20 5.95
C ASN A 182 -22.25 7.95 6.45
N MET A 183 -21.26 8.12 5.58
CA MET A 183 -20.02 8.83 5.86
C MET A 183 -19.93 10.07 4.98
N ILE A 184 -19.57 11.19 5.58
CA ILE A 184 -19.28 12.45 4.89
C ILE A 184 -17.77 12.57 4.77
N LYS A 185 -17.26 12.65 3.54
CA LYS A 185 -15.85 12.94 3.28
C LYS A 185 -15.67 14.43 3.02
N VAL A 186 -14.79 15.05 3.79
CA VAL A 186 -14.35 16.44 3.65
C VAL A 186 -12.87 16.45 3.32
N GLU A 187 -12.48 17.19 2.29
CA GLU A 187 -11.11 17.25 1.80
C GLU A 187 -10.67 18.72 1.77
N ARG A 188 -9.43 19.00 2.19
CA ARG A 188 -8.86 20.36 2.16
C ARG A 188 -7.38 20.35 1.85
N LEU A 189 -6.90 21.46 1.27
CA LEU A 189 -5.49 21.78 1.09
C LEU A 189 -5.14 22.94 2.01
N GLU A 190 -4.11 22.77 2.83
CA GLU A 190 -3.67 23.75 3.83
C GLU A 190 -2.18 24.04 3.68
N THR A 191 -1.79 25.31 3.71
CA THR A 191 -0.36 25.65 3.65
C THR A 191 0.32 25.49 5.01
N ASP A 192 1.60 25.13 4.98
CA ASP A 192 2.47 25.09 6.14
C ASP A 192 2.70 26.47 6.79
N ILE A 193 3.37 26.49 7.95
CA ILE A 193 3.69 27.73 8.68
C ILE A 193 4.51 28.70 7.79
N GLY A 194 5.30 28.17 6.85
CA GLY A 194 6.10 28.92 5.90
C GLY A 194 5.36 29.47 4.66
N GLY A 195 4.11 29.04 4.41
CA GLY A 195 3.33 29.51 3.26
C GLY A 195 3.81 28.98 1.90
N MET A 196 4.66 27.95 1.89
CA MET A 196 5.35 27.48 0.68
C MET A 196 4.92 26.07 0.26
N LEU A 197 4.52 25.25 1.21
CA LEU A 197 4.21 23.85 0.99
C LEU A 197 2.79 23.55 1.45
N TRP A 198 2.10 22.73 0.66
CA TRP A 198 0.69 22.42 0.86
C TRP A 198 0.56 21.00 1.40
N SER A 199 -0.20 20.86 2.48
CA SER A 199 -0.66 19.61 3.03
C SER A 199 -2.04 19.28 2.47
N TYR A 200 -2.32 18.00 2.31
CA TYR A 200 -3.64 17.49 1.95
C TYR A 200 -4.26 16.83 3.18
N VAL A 201 -5.51 17.17 3.49
CA VAL A 201 -6.21 16.64 4.66
C VAL A 201 -7.53 16.03 4.23
N GLU A 202 -7.76 14.79 4.66
CA GLU A 202 -9.01 14.06 4.46
C GLU A 202 -9.64 13.80 5.82
N ARG A 203 -10.89 14.24 6.01
CA ARG A 203 -11.68 13.92 7.19
C ARG A 203 -12.90 13.12 6.80
N VAL A 204 -13.14 12.02 7.51
CA VAL A 204 -14.30 11.16 7.30
C VAL A 204 -15.14 11.19 8.55
N ILE A 205 -16.40 11.62 8.43
CA ILE A 205 -17.30 11.85 9.55
C ILE A 205 -18.55 10.97 9.38
N PRO A 206 -18.95 10.17 10.38
CA PRO A 206 -20.22 9.45 10.34
C PRO A 206 -21.39 10.44 10.44
N ALA A 207 -22.26 10.45 9.43
CA ALA A 207 -23.46 11.30 9.39
C ALA A 207 -24.58 10.79 10.29
N ASN A 208 -24.60 9.49 10.58
CA ASN A 208 -25.56 8.82 11.46
C ASN A 208 -24.83 7.99 12.54
N PRO A 209 -24.06 8.61 13.44
CA PRO A 209 -23.17 7.91 14.39
C PRO A 209 -23.89 6.98 15.36
N ASN A 210 -25.18 7.21 15.59
CA ASN A 210 -26.05 6.43 16.49
C ASN A 210 -26.81 5.30 15.77
N SER A 211 -26.72 5.20 14.45
CA SER A 211 -27.25 4.05 13.71
C SER A 211 -26.38 2.83 13.94
N THR A 212 -26.95 1.65 13.74
CA THR A 212 -26.25 0.38 13.86
C THR A 212 -26.00 -0.23 12.49
N THR A 213 -24.84 -0.86 12.34
CA THR A 213 -24.53 -1.76 11.22
C THR A 213 -25.41 -3.01 11.29
N GLU A 214 -25.36 -3.84 10.23
CA GLU A 214 -26.07 -5.13 10.18
C GLU A 214 -25.70 -6.08 11.32
N ASN A 215 -24.48 -5.96 11.86
CA ASN A 215 -23.98 -6.74 12.98
C ASN A 215 -24.29 -6.11 14.37
N GLY A 216 -25.12 -5.07 14.42
CA GLY A 216 -25.55 -4.42 15.66
C GLY A 216 -24.52 -3.47 16.29
N GLN A 217 -23.38 -3.24 15.66
CA GLN A 217 -22.37 -2.28 16.12
C GLN A 217 -22.72 -0.85 15.72
N LEU A 218 -22.41 0.15 16.55
CA LEU A 218 -22.68 1.55 16.24
C LEU A 218 -21.77 2.06 15.10
N CYS A 219 -22.33 2.88 14.21
CA CYS A 219 -21.57 3.49 13.10
C CYS A 219 -20.39 4.33 13.58
N SER A 220 -20.50 4.98 14.75
CA SER A 220 -19.40 5.72 15.38
C SER A 220 -18.25 4.84 15.89
N GLN A 221 -18.51 3.55 16.14
CA GLN A 221 -17.49 2.59 16.58
C GLN A 221 -16.79 1.95 15.38
N THR A 222 -17.55 1.60 14.34
CA THR A 222 -16.99 0.97 13.14
C THR A 222 -16.33 1.98 12.20
N HIS A 223 -16.84 3.21 12.17
CA HIS A 223 -16.33 4.31 11.36
C HIS A 223 -16.19 5.59 12.21
N PRO A 224 -15.18 5.65 13.09
CA PRO A 224 -14.95 6.82 13.92
C PRO A 224 -14.64 8.05 13.07
N ASP A 225 -15.00 9.22 13.60
CA ASP A 225 -14.55 10.51 13.05
C ASP A 225 -13.02 10.51 13.04
N SER A 226 -12.46 10.55 11.85
CA SER A 226 -11.02 10.41 11.64
C SER A 226 -10.54 11.44 10.64
N GLU A 227 -9.39 12.02 10.95
CA GLU A 227 -8.68 12.95 10.09
C GLU A 227 -7.33 12.33 9.71
N THR A 228 -7.09 12.26 8.41
CA THR A 228 -5.87 11.75 7.80
C THR A 228 -5.14 12.94 7.17
N ILE A 229 -3.97 13.25 7.71
CA ILE A 229 -3.15 14.38 7.28
C ILE A 229 -1.99 13.84 6.44
N TYR A 230 -1.79 14.43 5.26
CA TYR A 230 -0.65 14.18 4.41
C TYR A 230 0.16 15.47 4.31
N THR A 231 1.42 15.45 4.75
CA THR A 231 2.30 16.63 4.75
C THR A 231 3.54 16.39 3.88
N TRP A 232 4.28 17.45 3.60
CA TRP A 232 5.53 17.36 2.82
C TRP A 232 6.69 16.73 3.60
N ASP A 233 6.65 16.75 4.93
CA ASP A 233 7.69 16.30 5.86
C ASP A 233 7.39 14.95 6.52
N GLY A 234 6.64 14.08 5.84
CA GLY A 234 6.23 12.79 6.39
C GLY A 234 7.37 11.93 6.93
N ASN A 235 7.02 11.05 7.88
CA ASN A 235 7.97 10.11 8.47
C ASN A 235 8.33 9.00 7.47
N ARG A 236 9.56 8.48 7.61
CA ARG A 236 9.94 7.21 7.00
C ARG A 236 9.40 6.08 7.87
N LEU A 237 8.40 5.37 7.37
CA LEU A 237 7.89 4.18 8.01
C LEU A 237 8.67 2.96 7.54
N PRO A 238 9.12 2.08 8.45
CA PRO A 238 9.75 0.84 8.05
C PRO A 238 8.70 -0.08 7.41
N ILE A 239 8.98 -0.56 6.19
CA ILE A 239 8.22 -1.61 5.54
C ILE A 239 9.19 -2.74 5.22
N ASN A 240 8.89 -3.95 5.70
CA ASN A 240 9.70 -5.13 5.45
C ASN A 240 9.25 -5.76 4.12
N CYS A 241 9.69 -5.17 3.00
CA CYS A 241 9.45 -5.71 1.66
C CYS A 241 10.78 -6.16 1.05
N ASP A 242 10.92 -7.45 0.78
CA ASP A 242 12.00 -7.99 -0.05
C ASP A 242 11.57 -8.04 -1.53
N TYR A 243 10.27 -8.18 -1.77
CA TYR A 243 9.67 -8.29 -3.10
C TYR A 243 8.59 -7.23 -3.31
N VAL A 244 8.39 -6.82 -4.58
CA VAL A 244 7.34 -5.87 -4.96
C VAL A 244 6.54 -6.43 -6.15
N GLU A 245 5.23 -6.52 -5.98
CA GLU A 245 4.29 -6.83 -7.05
C GLU A 245 3.55 -5.57 -7.50
N PHE A 246 3.45 -5.40 -8.83
CA PHE A 246 2.74 -4.31 -9.47
C PHE A 246 1.39 -4.82 -10.00
N PHE A 247 0.31 -4.07 -9.74
CA PHE A 247 -1.04 -4.31 -10.26
C PHE A 247 -1.47 -3.23 -11.25
#